data_AF-A0A3D9GCC3-F1
#
_entry.id   AF-A0A3D9GCC3-F1
#
_cell.length_a   1.000
_cell.length_b   1.000
_cell.length_c   1.000
_cell.angle_alpha   90.00
_cell.angle_beta   90.00
_cell.angle_gamma   90.00
#
_symmetry.space_group_name_H-M   'P 1'
#
loop_
_entity.id
_entity.type
_entity.pdbx_description
1 polymer ?
#
loop_
_entity_poly.entity_id
_entity_poly.type
_entity_poly.pdbx_seq_one_letter_code
_entity_poly.pdbx_strand_id
1 'polypeptide(L)' 'MVVLQINQLTQQSGLPEHPINDELRQLIKEGEDVKAIKKAKETLGFSLLEGKEYIDKLKSETR' A
#
# COMPACT_ATOMS: atom_id res chain seq x y z
N MET A 1 -5.40 15.95 27.94
CA MET A 1 -4.92 16.74 26.79
C MET A 1 -3.40 16.64 26.86
N VAL A 2 -2.65 15.90 26.05
CA VAL A 2 -2.76 15.54 24.62
C VAL A 2 -2.18 14.12 24.45
N VAL A 3 -2.88 13.26 23.73
CA VAL A 3 -2.35 12.01 23.16
C VAL A 3 -1.80 12.34 21.78
N LEU A 4 -0.52 12.06 21.49
CA LEU A 4 -0.03 11.73 20.15
C LEU A 4 1.49 11.47 20.20
N GLN A 5 1.90 10.22 20.36
CA GLN A 5 3.22 9.79 19.89
C GLN A 5 3.18 8.33 19.45
N ILE A 6 2.21 8.03 18.59
CA ILE A 6 2.21 6.82 17.78
C ILE A 6 2.63 7.28 16.39
N ASN A 7 3.88 7.03 16.00
CA ASN A 7 4.36 6.87 14.60
C ASN A 7 5.90 6.89 14.51
N GLN A 8 6.58 6.16 15.40
CA GLN A 8 8.04 5.95 15.27
C GLN A 8 8.39 4.47 15.05
N LEU A 9 7.51 3.69 14.40
CA LEU A 9 7.72 2.24 14.21
C LEU A 9 7.35 1.71 12.81
N THR A 10 7.61 2.48 11.75
CA THR A 10 7.69 1.90 10.38
C THR A 10 9.03 2.10 9.72
N GLN A 11 10.03 1.81 10.52
CA GLN A 11 11.35 1.43 10.05
C GLN A 11 11.45 -0.09 10.09
N GLN A 12 10.76 -0.79 9.20
CA GLN A 12 11.06 -2.16 8.77
C GLN A 12 10.06 -2.56 7.68
N SER A 13 10.55 -2.83 6.47
CA SER A 13 9.79 -3.20 5.25
C SER A 13 9.13 -2.06 4.47
N GLY A 14 9.97 -1.32 3.74
CA GLY A 14 9.78 -1.15 2.30
C GLY A 14 8.90 -0.02 1.79
N LEU A 15 7.87 0.44 2.50
CA LEU A 15 6.93 1.45 1.97
C LEU A 15 6.40 2.34 3.10
N PRO A 16 6.32 3.68 2.90
CA PRO A 16 5.82 4.59 3.93
C PRO A 16 4.41 4.16 4.35
N GLU A 17 4.07 4.30 5.64
CA GLU A 17 2.70 4.19 6.18
C GLU A 17 1.79 5.26 5.59
N HIS A 18 1.59 5.19 4.29
CA HIS A 18 0.67 6.02 3.59
C HIS A 18 -0.70 5.34 3.73
N PRO A 19 -1.77 6.07 4.10
CA PRO A 19 -3.11 5.50 4.26
C PRO A 19 -3.60 4.73 3.01
N ILE A 20 -3.00 4.99 1.86
CA ILE A 20 -3.25 4.23 0.63
C ILE A 20 -2.89 2.75 0.78
N ASN A 21 -1.92 2.37 1.60
CA ASN A 21 -1.45 0.99 1.70
C ASN A 21 -2.52 0.07 2.30
N ASP A 22 -3.27 0.55 3.30
CA ASP A 22 -4.46 -0.14 3.83
C ASP A 22 -5.54 -0.27 2.76
N GLU A 23 -5.84 0.81 2.03
CA GLU A 23 -6.79 0.77 0.91
C GLU A 23 -6.35 -0.21 -0.19
N LEU A 24 -5.06 -0.26 -0.53
CA LEU A 24 -4.52 -1.18 -1.52
C LEU A 24 -4.64 -2.62 -1.05
N ARG A 25 -4.29 -2.91 0.22
CA ARG A 25 -4.46 -4.23 0.83
C ARG A 25 -5.93 -4.67 0.87
N GLN A 26 -6.84 -3.74 1.15
CA GLN A 26 -8.27 -4.01 1.13
C GLN A 26 -8.76 -4.31 -0.30
N LEU A 27 -8.34 -3.53 -1.29
CA LEU A 27 -8.66 -3.78 -2.71
C LEU A 27 -8.11 -5.13 -3.17
N ILE A 28 -6.90 -5.51 -2.76
CA ILE A 28 -6.32 -6.84 -3.06
C ILE A 28 -7.17 -7.95 -2.44
N LYS A 29 -7.62 -7.79 -1.18
CA LYS A 29 -8.50 -8.76 -0.50
C LYS A 29 -9.87 -8.88 -1.17
N GLU A 30 -10.42 -7.77 -1.67
CA GLU A 30 -11.66 -7.76 -2.45
C GLU A 30 -11.49 -8.31 -3.88
N GLY A 31 -10.27 -8.65 -4.31
CA GLY A 31 -9.97 -9.13 -5.66
C GLY A 31 -9.93 -8.03 -6.71
N GLU A 32 -9.87 -6.76 -6.27
CA GLU A 32 -9.83 -5.58 -7.12
C GLU A 32 -8.37 -5.16 -7.44
N ASP A 33 -7.56 -6.13 -7.90
CA ASP A 33 -6.14 -5.92 -8.23
C ASP A 33 -5.95 -4.74 -9.21
N VAL A 34 -6.84 -4.59 -10.21
CA VAL A 34 -6.77 -3.50 -11.20
C VAL A 34 -6.98 -2.12 -10.56
N LYS A 35 -7.92 -1.99 -9.62
CA LYS A 35 -8.13 -0.73 -8.90
C LYS A 35 -6.95 -0.43 -7.98
N ALA A 36 -6.39 -1.46 -7.37
CA ALA A 36 -5.21 -1.32 -6.52
C ALA A 36 -4.00 -0.81 -7.33
N ILE A 37 -3.74 -1.37 -8.51
CA ILE A 37 -2.67 -0.91 -9.41
C ILE A 37 -2.91 0.54 -9.84
N LYS A 38 -4.15 0.89 -10.17
CA LYS A 38 -4.51 2.25 -10.59
C LYS A 38 -4.28 3.27 -9.47
N LYS A 39 -4.67 2.94 -8.23
CA LYS A 39 -4.43 3.76 -7.05
C LYS A 39 -2.95 3.88 -6.72
N ALA A 40 -2.21 2.79 -6.76
CA ALA A 40 -0.75 2.82 -6.57
C ALA A 40 -0.11 3.75 -7.60
N LYS A 41 -0.53 3.70 -8.86
CA LYS A 41 -0.08 4.63 -9.90
C LYS A 41 -0.46 6.09 -9.63
N GLU A 42 -1.71 6.37 -9.25
CA GLU A 42 -2.19 7.74 -9.03
C GLU A 42 -1.64 8.38 -7.75
N THR A 43 -1.44 7.58 -6.70
CA THR A 43 -1.00 8.07 -5.39
C THR A 43 0.52 8.04 -5.23
N LEU A 44 1.18 6.97 -5.69
CA LEU A 44 2.64 6.80 -5.55
C LEU A 44 3.38 7.27 -6.80
N GLY A 45 2.67 7.63 -7.87
CA GLY A 45 3.26 8.05 -9.14
C GLY A 45 3.86 6.90 -9.95
N PHE A 46 3.57 5.65 -9.57
CA PHE A 46 4.13 4.47 -10.21
C PHE A 46 3.66 4.27 -11.65
N SER A 47 4.55 3.71 -12.48
CA SER A 47 4.18 3.26 -13.82
C SER A 47 3.27 2.02 -13.76
N LEU A 48 2.62 1.66 -14.87
CA LEU A 48 1.75 0.46 -14.94
C LEU A 48 2.47 -0.81 -14.47
N LEU A 49 3.76 -0.94 -14.81
CA LEU A 49 4.59 -2.06 -14.38
C LEU A 49 4.87 -2.02 -12.87
N GLU A 50 5.32 -0.88 -12.36
CA GLU A 50 5.62 -0.71 -10.94
C GLU A 50 4.39 -0.86 -10.05
N GLY A 51 3.24 -0.32 -10.47
CA GLY A 51 1.98 -0.51 -9.75
C GLY A 51 1.60 -1.99 -9.66
N LYS A 52 1.82 -2.77 -10.73
CA LYS A 52 1.61 -4.22 -10.70
C LYS A 52 2.58 -4.91 -9.74
N GLU A 53 3.89 -4.64 -9.84
CA GLU A 53 4.89 -5.24 -8.95
C GLU A 53 4.66 -4.90 -7.48
N TYR A 54 4.22 -3.68 -7.21
CA TYR A 54 3.87 -3.22 -5.88
C TYR A 54 2.70 -4.00 -5.28
N ILE A 55 1.63 -4.15 -6.04
CA ILE A 55 0.44 -4.90 -5.64
C ILE A 55 0.75 -6.39 -5.48
N ASP A 56 1.58 -6.95 -6.37
CA ASP A 56 2.03 -8.34 -6.31
C ASP A 56 2.85 -8.60 -5.03
N LYS A 57 3.76 -7.69 -4.67
CA LYS A 57 4.49 -7.72 -3.39
C LYS A 57 3.55 -7.67 -2.19
N LEU A 58 2.61 -6.72 -2.16
CA LEU A 58 1.64 -6.61 -1.07
C LEU A 58 0.76 -7.86 -0.91
N LYS A 59 0.39 -8.48 -2.03
CA LYS A 59 -0.37 -9.73 -2.07
C LYS A 59 0.45 -10.89 -1.52
N SER A 60 1.74 -10.94 -1.85
CA SER A 60 2.69 -11.95 -1.33
C SER A 60 2.95 -11.79 0.17
N GLU A 61 3.05 -10.55 0.68
CA GLU A 61 3.23 -10.26 2.11
C GLU A 61 1.96 -10.48 2.96
N THR A 62 0.78 -10.51 2.34
CA THR A 62 -0.51 -10.73 3.02
C THR A 62 -0.89 -12.21 3.13
N ARG A 63 -0.06 -13.13 2.62
CA ARG A 63 -0.34 -14.57 2.59
C ARG A 63 0.00 -15.30 3.89
#